data_AF-A0A1B3NC93-F1
#
_entry.id   AF-A0A1B3NC93-F1
#
_cell.length_a   1.000
_cell.length_b   1.000
_cell.length_c   1.000
_cell.angle_alpha   90.00
_cell.angle_beta   90.00
_cell.angle_gamma   90.00
#
_symmetry.space_group_name_H-M   'P 1'
#
loop_
_entity.id
_entity.type
_entity.pdbx_description
1 polymer ?
#
loop_
_entity_poly.entity_id
_entity_poly.type
_entity_poly.pdbx_seq_one_letter_code
_entity_poly.pdbx_strand_id
1 'polypeptide(L)'
;MKITLVAGLPGSGKSTLLKTYAGQGAVIIDDIASLDELPQHAVNWLAIADVNFCDAEIRKAALSVIEDRFPDAIVEWVFFDNDPAACLENAGARNDGRNVAPDITALSKRYEIPPGHEVLPVAEGTPRPRR
;
A
#
# COMPACT_ATOMS: atom_id res chain seq x y z
N MET A 1 8.96 10.67 14.18
CA MET A 1 9.06 9.80 12.99
C MET A 1 7.75 9.89 12.22
N LYS A 2 7.78 9.88 10.89
CA LYS A 2 6.56 9.82 10.06
C LYS A 2 6.36 8.39 9.55
N ILE A 3 5.14 7.85 9.64
CA ILE A 3 4.79 6.54 9.10
C ILE A 3 3.62 6.70 8.15
N THR A 4 3.80 6.35 6.88
CA THR A 4 2.75 6.42 5.86
C THR A 4 2.30 5.01 5.51
N LEU A 5 1.05 4.69 5.82
CA LEU A 5 0.43 3.41 5.50
C LEU A 5 -0.36 3.56 4.21
N VAL A 6 -0.03 2.73 3.22
CA VAL A 6 -0.60 2.80 1.87
C VAL A 6 -1.47 1.57 1.64
N ALA A 7 -2.78 1.77 1.60
CA ALA A 7 -3.75 0.74 1.28
C ALA A 7 -4.16 0.81 -0.19
N GLY A 8 -4.40 -0.34 -0.82
CA GLY A 8 -4.89 -0.38 -2.19
C GLY A 8 -4.82 -1.77 -2.81
N LEU A 9 -5.60 -1.99 -3.86
CA LEU A 9 -5.66 -3.27 -4.56
C LEU A 9 -4.34 -3.60 -5.28
N PRO A 10 -4.05 -4.89 -5.56
CA PRO A 10 -2.96 -5.26 -6.45
C PRO A 10 -3.12 -4.54 -7.80
N GLY A 11 -2.07 -3.86 -8.27
CA GLY A 11 -2.15 -3.08 -9.52
C GLY A 11 -2.65 -1.64 -9.37
N SER A 12 -2.98 -1.18 -8.16
CA SER A 12 -3.47 0.20 -7.95
C SER A 12 -2.39 1.30 -8.12
N GLY A 13 -1.11 0.93 -8.07
CA GLY A 13 0.02 1.87 -8.16
C GLY A 13 0.83 2.07 -6.88
N LYS A 14 0.51 1.33 -5.80
CA LYS A 14 1.24 1.39 -4.51
C LYS A 14 2.76 1.37 -4.66
N SER A 15 3.32 0.36 -5.35
CA SER A 15 4.78 0.26 -5.52
C SER A 15 5.37 1.44 -6.32
N THR A 16 4.58 2.12 -7.16
CA THR A 16 5.02 3.35 -7.84
C THR A 16 5.09 4.51 -6.85
N LEU A 17 4.08 4.66 -6.00
CA LEU A 17 4.06 5.66 -4.94
C LEU A 17 5.20 5.45 -3.94
N LEU A 18 5.42 4.20 -3.50
CA LEU A 18 6.54 3.88 -2.62
C LEU A 18 7.88 4.27 -3.22
N LYS A 19 8.12 4.03 -4.52
CA LYS A 19 9.36 4.47 -5.18
C LYS A 19 9.55 5.98 -5.14
N THR A 20 8.47 6.73 -5.30
CA THR A 20 8.50 8.19 -5.15
C THR A 20 8.91 8.59 -3.74
N TYR A 21 8.35 7.94 -2.70
CA TYR A 21 8.72 8.18 -1.31
C TYR A 21 10.17 7.76 -1.00
N ALA A 22 10.62 6.63 -1.54
CA ALA A 22 12.02 6.19 -1.42
C ALA A 22 12.99 7.22 -2.02
N GLY A 23 12.64 7.80 -3.18
CA GLY A 23 13.41 8.90 -3.79
C GLY A 23 13.47 10.17 -2.93
N GLN A 24 12.52 10.36 -2.01
CA GLN A 24 12.48 11.46 -1.04
C GLN A 24 13.15 11.10 0.30
N GLY A 25 13.69 9.88 0.43
CA GLY A 25 14.38 9.42 1.64
C GLY A 25 13.51 8.62 2.62
N ALA A 26 12.32 8.18 2.22
CA ALA A 26 11.51 7.25 3.02
C ALA A 26 12.09 5.83 2.94
N VAL A 27 12.07 5.11 4.06
CA VAL A 27 12.25 3.65 4.06
C VAL A 27 10.95 3.03 3.60
N ILE A 28 11.01 2.11 2.63
CA ILE A 28 9.81 1.50 2.03
C ILE A 28 9.72 0.02 2.39
N ILE A 29 8.50 -0.43 2.67
CA ILE A 29 8.12 -1.83 2.83
C ILE A 29 6.94 -2.09 1.88
N ASP A 30 7.11 -3.00 0.92
CA ASP A 30 6.09 -3.38 -0.06
C ASP A 30 5.68 -4.84 0.24
N ASP A 31 4.44 -5.05 0.67
CA ASP A 31 3.88 -6.29 1.22
C ASP A 31 4.61 -6.77 2.50
N ILE A 32 4.12 -6.36 3.67
CA ILE A 32 4.68 -6.74 4.97
C ILE A 32 4.22 -8.15 5.36
N ALA A 33 5.16 -9.10 5.41
CA ALA A 33 4.89 -10.47 5.81
C ALA A 33 5.10 -10.69 7.32
N SER A 34 6.06 -9.98 7.94
CA SER A 34 6.30 -10.03 9.38
C SER A 34 6.62 -8.66 9.97
N LEU A 35 6.29 -8.48 11.25
CA LEU A 35 6.65 -7.31 12.05
C LEU A 35 8.17 -7.15 12.22
N ASP A 36 8.94 -8.21 11.99
CA ASP A 36 10.41 -8.16 12.00
C ASP A 36 11.01 -7.36 10.84
N GLU A 37 10.22 -7.13 9.78
CA GLU A 37 10.63 -6.28 8.65
C GLU A 37 10.59 -4.79 8.99
N LEU A 38 9.93 -4.43 10.11
CA LEU A 38 9.95 -3.07 10.60
C LEU A 38 11.37 -2.70 11.06
N PRO A 39 11.86 -1.49 10.71
CA PRO A 39 13.20 -1.08 11.07
C PRO A 39 13.38 -1.11 12.60
N GLN A 40 14.49 -1.71 13.05
CA GLN A 40 14.84 -1.76 14.47
C GLN A 40 15.29 -0.40 15.02
N HIS A 41 15.71 0.51 14.14
CA HIS A 41 16.09 1.88 14.49
C HIS A 41 15.02 2.86 14.03
N ALA A 42 14.82 3.93 14.79
CA ALA A 42 13.93 5.01 14.39
C ALA A 42 14.42 5.62 13.07
N VAL A 43 13.54 5.61 12.06
CA VAL A 43 13.77 6.28 10.78
C VAL A 43 13.00 7.58 10.74
N ASN A 44 13.42 8.53 9.91
CA ASN A 44 12.70 9.80 9.80
C ASN A 44 11.32 9.61 9.15
N TRP A 45 11.26 8.77 8.12
CA TRP A 45 10.04 8.44 7.38
C TRP A 45 10.03 6.97 6.96
N LEU A 46 8.97 6.25 7.32
CA LEU A 46 8.69 4.88 6.90
C LEU A 46 7.40 4.88 6.08
N ALA A 47 7.40 4.23 4.92
CA ALA A 47 6.20 4.03 4.11
C ALA A 47 5.96 2.53 3.92
N ILE A 48 4.79 2.05 4.32
CA ILE A 48 4.43 0.64 4.27
C ILE A 48 3.22 0.51 3.35
N ALA A 49 3.34 -0.27 2.30
CA ALA A 49 2.21 -0.64 1.46
C ALA A 49 1.90 -2.11 1.65
N ASP A 50 0.62 -2.45 1.78
CA ASP A 50 0.19 -3.83 1.89
C ASP A 50 -1.22 -4.01 1.31
N VAL A 51 -1.44 -5.13 0.60
CA VAL A 51 -2.76 -5.47 0.05
C VAL A 51 -3.78 -5.84 1.12
N ASN A 52 -3.34 -6.38 2.26
CA ASN A 52 -4.18 -6.74 3.39
C ASN A 52 -4.70 -5.50 4.13
N PHE A 53 -4.12 -4.31 3.92
CA PHE A 53 -4.71 -3.06 4.43
C PHE A 53 -6.05 -2.71 3.79
N CYS A 54 -6.49 -3.44 2.77
CA CYS A 54 -7.88 -3.36 2.32
C CYS A 54 -8.87 -3.77 3.42
N ASP A 55 -8.46 -4.66 4.34
CA ASP A 55 -9.26 -5.15 5.45
C ASP A 55 -9.15 -4.23 6.68
N ALA A 56 -10.30 -3.82 7.23
CA ALA A 56 -10.37 -2.91 8.37
C ALA A 56 -9.75 -3.49 9.66
N GLU A 57 -9.84 -4.79 9.88
CA GLU A 57 -9.29 -5.44 11.08
C GLU A 57 -7.76 -5.47 11.01
N ILE A 58 -7.19 -5.72 9.82
CA ILE A 58 -5.75 -5.64 9.60
C ILE A 58 -5.25 -4.21 9.82
N ARG A 59 -5.99 -3.19 9.36
CA ARG A 59 -5.62 -1.78 9.61
C ARG A 59 -5.57 -1.44 11.09
N LYS A 60 -6.56 -1.88 11.87
CA LYS A 60 -6.59 -1.68 13.33
C LYS A 60 -5.41 -2.38 14.00
N ALA A 61 -5.14 -3.63 13.62
CA ALA A 61 -4.01 -4.39 14.15
C ALA A 61 -2.67 -3.71 13.82
N ALA A 62 -2.49 -3.28 12.57
CA ALA A 62 -1.30 -2.57 12.14
C ALA A 62 -1.10 -1.26 12.91
N LEU A 63 -2.17 -0.46 13.07
CA LEU A 63 -2.11 0.77 13.85
C LEU A 63 -1.71 0.50 15.30
N SER A 64 -2.34 -0.48 15.95
CA SER A 64 -2.03 -0.85 17.34
C SER A 64 -0.57 -1.29 17.51
N VAL A 65 -0.02 -2.05 16.57
CA VAL A 65 1.40 -2.46 16.60
C VAL A 65 2.33 -1.28 16.37
N ILE A 66 1.97 -0.37 15.46
CA ILE A 66 2.77 0.81 15.16
C ILE A 66 2.77 1.78 16.34
N GLU A 67 1.62 2.00 16.98
CA GLU A 67 1.51 2.84 18.17
C GLU A 67 2.27 2.25 19.37
N ASP A 68 2.26 0.92 19.54
CA ASP A 68 3.04 0.24 20.58
C ASP A 68 4.56 0.37 20.34
N ARG A 69 4.99 0.15 19.09
CA ARG A 69 6.41 0.15 18.74
C ARG A 69 7.00 1.54 18.53
N PHE A 70 6.17 2.49 18.10
CA PHE A 70 6.53 3.87 17.78
C PHE A 70 5.48 4.85 18.32
N PRO A 71 5.39 5.04 19.66
CA PRO A 71 4.34 5.86 20.28
C PRO A 71 4.36 7.33 19.87
N ASP A 72 5.54 7.86 19.50
CA ASP A 72 5.73 9.24 19.03
C ASP A 72 5.71 9.37 17.50
N ALA A 73 5.28 8.34 16.76
CA ALA A 73 5.18 8.40 15.31
C ALA A 73 3.88 9.06 14.85
N ILE A 74 4.00 9.92 13.83
CA ILE A 74 2.85 10.47 13.12
C ILE A 74 2.45 9.46 12.05
N VAL A 75 1.33 8.77 12.27
CA VAL A 75 0.79 7.80 11.32
C VAL A 75 -0.19 8.49 10.37
N GLU A 76 0.09 8.40 9.08
CA GLU A 76 -0.77 8.89 8.00
C GLU A 76 -1.25 7.71 7.15
N TRP A 77 -2.51 7.75 6.75
CA TRP A 77 -3.08 6.77 5.83
C TRP A 77 -3.30 7.39 4.45
N VAL A 78 -2.82 6.68 3.44
CA VAL A 78 -3.07 6.97 2.02
C VAL A 78 -3.79 5.76 1.44
N PHE A 79 -4.97 5.99 0.89
CA PHE A 79 -5.75 4.95 0.23
C PHE A 79 -5.67 5.15 -1.27
N PHE A 80 -5.68 4.05 -2.03
CA PHE A 80 -5.98 4.11 -3.45
C PHE A 80 -7.47 3.86 -3.66
N ASP A 81 -8.01 4.42 -4.74
CA ASP A 81 -9.40 4.21 -5.09
C ASP A 81 -9.69 2.72 -5.34
N ASN A 82 -10.91 2.30 -5.01
CA ASN A 82 -11.36 0.92 -5.17
C ASN A 82 -11.85 0.70 -6.60
N ASP A 83 -10.94 0.82 -7.57
CA ASP A 83 -11.21 0.56 -8.99
C ASP A 83 -10.57 -0.77 -9.42
N PRO A 84 -11.30 -1.89 -9.30
CA PRO A 84 -10.80 -3.20 -9.72
C PRO A 84 -10.57 -3.29 -11.24
N ALA A 85 -11.31 -2.53 -12.06
CA ALA A 85 -11.16 -2.58 -13.51
C ALA A 85 -9.80 -2.01 -13.93
N ALA A 86 -9.47 -0.80 -13.46
CA ALA A 86 -8.17 -0.18 -13.70
C ALA A 86 -7.01 -1.03 -13.12
N CYS A 87 -7.22 -1.63 -11.95
CA CYS A 87 -6.24 -2.53 -11.34
C CYS A 87 -5.97 -3.80 -12.18
N LEU A 88 -7.01 -4.40 -12.76
CA LEU A 88 -6.90 -5.56 -13.65
C LEU A 88 -6.16 -5.21 -14.94
N GLU A 89 -6.46 -4.06 -15.54
CA GLU A 89 -5.75 -3.58 -16.73
C GLU A 89 -4.26 -3.38 -16.44
N ASN A 90 -3.92 -2.72 -15.32
CA ASN A 90 -2.54 -2.55 -14.88
C ASN A 90 -1.83 -3.87 -14.62
N ALA A 91 -2.51 -4.82 -13.96
CA ALA A 91 -1.97 -6.15 -13.70
C ALA A 91 -1.70 -6.91 -15.00
N GLY A 92 -2.64 -6.88 -15.95
CA GLY A 92 -2.48 -7.47 -17.27
C GLY A 92 -1.34 -6.83 -18.07
N ALA A 93 -1.24 -5.51 -18.04
CA ALA A 93 -0.18 -4.76 -18.72
C ALA A 93 1.22 -5.06 -18.16
N ARG A 94 1.34 -5.43 -16.89
CA ARG A 94 2.62 -5.82 -16.27
C ARG A 94 3.18 -7.12 -16.81
N ASN A 95 2.33 -8.03 -17.32
CA ASN A 95 2.70 -9.33 -17.90
C ASN A 95 3.78 -10.10 -17.10
N ASP A 96 3.71 -10.02 -15.76
CA ASP A 96 4.75 -10.50 -14.82
C ASP A 96 4.46 -11.94 -14.35
N GLY A 97 3.58 -12.67 -15.05
CA GLY A 97 3.18 -14.05 -14.75
C GLY A 97 2.29 -14.25 -13.50
N ARG A 98 2.06 -13.21 -12.70
CA ARG A 98 1.23 -13.27 -11.49
C ARG A 98 -0.26 -13.14 -11.82
N ASN A 99 -1.05 -14.15 -11.45
CA ASN A 99 -2.51 -14.09 -11.55
C ASN A 99 -3.11 -13.43 -10.31
N VAL A 100 -3.13 -12.10 -10.27
CA VAL A 100 -3.72 -11.30 -9.17
C VAL A 100 -5.19 -10.95 -9.39
N ALA A 101 -5.78 -11.37 -10.52
CA ALA A 101 -7.18 -11.12 -10.83
C ALA A 101 -8.18 -11.65 -9.78
N PRO A 102 -8.04 -12.90 -9.25
CA PRO A 102 -8.92 -13.37 -8.18
C PRO A 102 -8.75 -12.55 -6.90
N ASP A 103 -7.52 -12.15 -6.56
CA ASP A 103 -7.24 -11.36 -5.37
C ASP A 103 -7.82 -9.95 -5.48
N ILE A 104 -7.67 -9.28 -6.64
CA ILE A 104 -8.29 -7.97 -6.91
C ILE A 104 -9.80 -8.05 -6.72
N THR A 105 -10.43 -9.09 -7.27
CA THR A 105 -11.89 -9.27 -7.19
C THR A 105 -12.36 -9.58 -5.76
N ALA A 106 -11.58 -10.33 -5.00
CA ALA A 106 -11.92 -10.67 -3.61
C ALA A 106 -11.69 -9.49 -2.67
N LEU A 107 -10.55 -8.81 -2.81
CA LEU A 107 -10.16 -7.67 -1.99
C LEU A 107 -11.03 -6.45 -2.28
N SER A 108 -11.42 -6.18 -3.53
CA SER A 108 -12.28 -5.03 -3.86
C SER A 108 -13.62 -5.06 -3.13
N LYS A 109 -14.16 -6.25 -2.88
CA LYS A 109 -15.40 -6.44 -2.12
C LYS A 109 -15.25 -6.18 -0.62
N ARG A 110 -14.04 -6.33 -0.10
CA ARG A 110 -13.70 -6.09 1.32
C ARG A 110 -13.05 -4.74 1.54
N TYR A 111 -12.65 -4.06 0.46
CA TYR A 111 -11.88 -2.85 0.55
C TYR A 111 -12.77 -1.68 0.96
N GLU A 112 -12.75 -1.40 2.26
CA GLU A 112 -13.46 -0.29 2.86
C GLU A 112 -12.50 0.87 3.12
N ILE A 113 -12.70 1.98 2.45
CA ILE A 113 -11.93 3.21 2.66
C ILE A 113 -12.70 4.05 3.71
N PRO A 114 -12.11 4.33 4.88
CA PRO A 114 -12.79 5.14 5.89
C PRO A 114 -12.94 6.60 5.39
N PRO A 115 -14.05 7.27 5.72
CA PRO A 115 -14.28 8.65 5.29
C PRO A 115 -13.28 9.60 5.94
N GLY A 116 -12.83 10.62 5.18
CA GLY A 116 -11.91 11.66 5.68
C GLY A 116 -10.42 11.35 5.52
N HIS A 117 -10.06 10.23 4.90
CA HIS A 117 -8.68 9.94 4.50
C HIS A 117 -8.38 10.37 3.07
N GLU A 118 -7.10 10.57 2.77
CA GLU A 118 -6.65 10.84 1.41
C GLU A 118 -6.84 9.60 0.53
N VAL A 119 -7.56 9.78 -0.58
CA VAL A 119 -7.80 8.75 -1.59
C VAL A 119 -7.17 9.19 -2.90
N LEU A 120 -6.18 8.43 -3.35
CA LEU A 120 -5.49 8.63 -4.61
C LEU A 120 -6.18 7.80 -5.71
N PRO A 121 -6.29 8.32 -6.94
CA PRO A 121 -6.77 7.52 -8.06
C PRO A 121 -5.82 6.35 -8.33
N VAL A 122 -6.38 5.25 -8.86
CA VAL A 122 -5.55 4.16 -9.39
C VAL A 122 -4.66 4.73 -10.48
N ALA A 123 -3.35 4.45 -10.40
CA ALA A 123 -2.39 4.95 -11.38
C ALA A 123 -2.80 4.47 -12.78
N GLU A 124 -3.15 5.39 -13.68
CA GLU A 124 -3.47 5.03 -15.05
C GLU A 124 -2.22 4.43 -15.71
N GLY A 125 -2.41 3.28 -16.35
CA GLY A 125 -1.35 2.43 -16.86
C GLY A 125 -0.42 3.16 -17.82
N THR A 126 0.65 3.74 -17.30
CA THR A 126 1.81 4.05 -18.13
C THR A 126 2.43 2.71 -18.47
N PRO A 127 2.43 2.30 -19.76
CA PRO A 127 3.10 1.06 -20.15
C PRO A 127 4.57 1.22 -19.76
N ARG A 128 5.07 0.36 -18.86
CA ARG A 128 6.52 0.30 -18.65
C ARG A 128 7.15 -0.05 -19.99
N PRO A 129 8.18 0.69 -20.45
CA PRO A 129 8.89 0.29 -21.65
C PRO A 129 9.39 -1.14 -21.45
N ARG A 130 9.08 -2.01 -22.42
CA ARG A 130 9.60 -3.38 -22.46
C ARG A 130 11.13 -3.25 -22.39
N ARG A 131 11.74 -3.81 -21.34
CA ARG A 131 13.20 -3.98 -21.27
C ARG A 131 13.64 -5.01 -22.30
#